data_AF-A0AAU7TCF0-F1
#
_entry.id   AF-A0AAU7TCF0-F1
#
_cell.length_a   1.000
_cell.length_b   1.000
_cell.length_c   1.000
_cell.angle_alpha   90.00
_cell.angle_beta   90.00
_cell.angle_gamma   90.00
#
_symmetry.space_group_name_H-M   'P 1'
#
loop_
_entity.id
_entity.type
_entity.pdbx_description
1 polymer ?
#
loop_
_entity_poly.entity_id
_entity_poly.type
_entity_poly.pdbx_seq_one_letter_code
_entity_poly.pdbx_strand_id
1 'polypeptide(L)'
;MPARSATRLAPAVPGTVEGESERPAWFWLLLWCLFVLGVQPWSSRVAAPQGTTGSTNSIAKGLLLGAVFLVALAATKPGFRTRVNPASWLYVMYVLFACATAFLLAEPMGPLTRLARFLIGLLLIFLLWRPLVQVPERLVRAHLWAHLLLAATVVLSLAYAPSEAWRPLRTLGAGYRLQGVIIPMLPPRVGEVGAILLGLALIGLVCRKIATLPAVTLIGLGGVLIAASRTRTSAAALAFGLVVALIITRKTWTGRILSFAVPGLIGLAFLTIGSLHTWLLRGQGTQQITSLSGRTTSWQAVLDEKVSLQTAIIGHGLGNKRVLLRRGEGDIDVMAIDNSWLGLYWETGLLAVTIVGVAVIIAWVSVLRAPTPYIRACGALLLGYVTAASLNESGLSDLSSMTVHLLVAAAICDADRLRQRTNERTNETADQKRDIRRRRGWPGRSAAADRPPSRAQWFRLGSPSRGTWLSPRHQNPRLDVLGAPRFSGMGAGGVRVAVSWGWSSSWSLSPGRSPFVAIRARSGTCRRTRSGPGCR
;
A
#
# COMPACT_ATOMS: atom_id res chain seq x y z
N MET A 1 12.05 26.14 77.31
CA MET A 1 11.21 25.57 76.23
C MET A 1 12.01 25.59 74.93
N PRO A 2 12.34 24.44 74.31
CA PRO A 2 13.08 24.41 73.06
C PRO A 2 12.15 24.67 71.88
N ALA A 3 12.55 25.62 71.02
CA ALA A 3 11.83 25.98 69.81
C ALA A 3 11.90 24.82 68.80
N ARG A 4 10.72 24.30 68.43
CA ARG A 4 10.54 23.32 67.35
C ARG A 4 11.01 23.94 66.03
N SER A 5 12.10 23.40 65.51
CA SER A 5 12.58 23.60 64.14
C SER A 5 11.50 23.15 63.16
N ALA A 6 10.75 24.12 62.63
CA ALA A 6 9.84 23.91 61.52
C ALA A 6 10.66 23.57 60.28
N THR A 7 10.73 22.27 59.97
CA THR A 7 11.24 21.75 58.71
C THR A 7 10.40 22.35 57.58
N ARG A 8 10.89 23.43 56.96
CA ARG A 8 10.33 23.97 55.72
C ARG A 8 10.46 22.89 54.65
N LEU A 9 9.37 22.17 54.39
CA LEU A 9 9.19 21.42 53.16
C LEU A 9 9.41 22.41 52.01
N ALA A 10 10.41 22.15 51.19
CA ALA A 10 10.70 22.96 50.01
C ALA A 10 9.42 23.06 49.15
N PRO A 11 9.10 24.24 48.59
CA PRO A 11 7.98 24.36 47.67
C PRO A 11 8.20 23.38 46.51
N ALA A 12 7.14 22.66 46.14
CA ALA A 12 7.15 21.75 44.99
C ALA A 12 7.71 22.50 43.78
N VAL A 13 8.86 22.05 43.26
CA VAL A 13 9.54 22.67 42.13
C VAL A 13 8.59 22.64 40.94
N PRO A 14 8.10 23.80 40.44
CA PRO A 14 7.30 23.84 39.22
C PRO A 14 8.24 23.47 38.07
N GLY A 15 8.20 22.22 37.62
CA GLY A 15 9.13 21.73 36.60
C GLY A 15 9.54 20.27 36.73
N THR A 16 9.18 19.55 37.80
CA THR A 16 9.12 18.09 37.74
C THR A 16 7.89 17.71 36.93
N VAL A 17 8.01 17.83 35.61
CA VAL A 17 7.11 17.18 34.66
C VAL A 17 7.12 15.71 35.08
N GLU A 18 6.04 15.25 35.72
CA GLU A 18 5.83 13.83 35.96
C GLU A 18 6.21 13.12 34.68
N GLY A 19 7.22 12.25 34.75
CA GLY A 19 7.80 11.58 33.60
C GLY A 19 6.65 11.07 32.74
N GLU A 20 6.48 11.72 31.59
CA GLU A 20 5.34 11.52 30.72
C GLU A 20 5.25 10.01 30.48
N SER A 21 4.23 9.36 31.03
CA SER A 21 3.99 7.94 30.77
C SER A 21 3.52 7.84 29.32
N GLU A 22 4.46 7.99 28.40
CA GLU A 22 4.26 7.73 26.99
C GLU A 22 3.80 6.29 26.92
N ARG A 23 2.52 6.11 26.52
CA ARG A 23 1.97 4.77 26.26
C ARG A 23 2.99 4.00 25.43
N PRO A 24 3.27 2.75 25.79
CA PRO A 24 4.39 2.05 25.20
C PRO A 24 4.16 1.89 23.70
N ALA A 25 5.22 2.04 22.89
CA ALA A 25 5.11 2.09 21.43
C ALA A 25 4.39 0.88 20.80
N TRP A 26 4.40 -0.28 21.48
CA TRP A 26 3.69 -1.48 21.03
C TRP A 26 2.16 -1.32 21.04
N PHE A 27 1.60 -0.48 21.93
CA PHE A 27 0.16 -0.23 22.00
C PHE A 27 -0.34 0.40 20.69
N TRP A 28 0.34 1.44 20.21
CA TRP A 28 0.01 2.10 18.95
C TRP A 28 0.22 1.21 17.73
N LEU A 29 1.23 0.34 17.79
CA LEU A 29 1.48 -0.66 16.76
C LEU A 29 0.35 -1.69 16.69
N LEU A 30 -0.16 -2.16 17.84
CA LEU A 30 -1.30 -3.08 17.91
C LEU A 30 -2.55 -2.42 17.31
N LEU A 31 -2.85 -1.18 17.68
CA LEU A 31 -3.98 -0.43 17.12
C LEU A 31 -3.86 -0.29 15.59
N TRP A 32 -2.65 -0.03 15.07
CA TRP A 32 -2.40 0.00 13.63
C TRP A 32 -2.64 -1.35 12.96
N CYS A 33 -2.18 -2.45 13.57
CA CYS A 33 -2.41 -3.80 13.04
C CYS A 33 -3.91 -4.14 12.99
N LEU A 34 -4.66 -3.81 14.06
CA LEU A 34 -6.12 -4.00 14.11
C LEU A 34 -6.84 -3.12 13.09
N PHE A 35 -6.37 -1.88 12.90
CA PHE A 35 -6.89 -1.00 11.86
C PHE A 35 -6.71 -1.61 10.46
N VAL A 36 -5.47 -1.99 10.10
CA VAL A 36 -5.20 -2.62 8.80
C VAL A 36 -6.02 -3.89 8.62
N LEU A 37 -6.18 -4.70 9.68
CA LEU A 37 -7.04 -5.89 9.67
C LEU A 37 -8.51 -5.58 9.38
N GLY A 38 -9.06 -4.53 10.00
CA GLY A 38 -10.45 -4.07 9.78
C GLY A 38 -10.70 -3.48 8.40
N VAL A 39 -9.65 -3.00 7.74
CA VAL A 39 -9.69 -2.49 6.37
C VAL A 39 -9.66 -3.63 5.32
N GLN A 40 -9.12 -4.79 5.66
CA GLN A 40 -9.05 -5.90 4.70
C GLN A 40 -10.44 -6.38 4.23
N PRO A 41 -10.61 -6.69 2.94
CA PRO A 41 -11.85 -7.22 2.41
C PRO A 41 -12.01 -8.71 2.80
N TRP A 42 -12.67 -8.96 3.92
CA TRP A 42 -13.13 -10.29 4.34
C TRP A 42 -14.21 -10.83 3.38
N SER A 43 -13.81 -11.68 2.44
CA SER A 43 -14.72 -12.39 1.53
C SER A 43 -14.09 -13.70 1.06
N SER A 44 -14.83 -14.80 1.16
CA SER A 44 -14.47 -16.10 0.59
C SER A 44 -15.06 -16.32 -0.82
N ARG A 45 -15.99 -15.45 -1.26
CA ARG A 45 -16.72 -15.59 -2.52
C ARG A 45 -16.19 -14.62 -3.57
N VAL A 46 -15.80 -15.16 -4.74
CA VAL A 46 -15.30 -14.40 -5.91
C VAL A 46 -16.36 -13.47 -6.49
N ALA A 47 -17.65 -13.83 -6.35
CA ALA A 47 -18.79 -13.06 -6.84
C ALA A 47 -19.48 -12.21 -5.75
N ALA A 48 -18.87 -12.03 -4.58
CA ALA A 48 -19.37 -11.06 -3.60
C ALA A 48 -18.57 -9.75 -3.76
N PRO A 49 -19.14 -8.72 -4.43
CA PRO A 49 -18.50 -7.43 -4.60
C PRO A 49 -17.87 -6.93 -3.31
N GLN A 50 -16.73 -6.24 -3.44
CA GLN A 50 -16.22 -5.38 -2.39
C GLN A 50 -17.27 -4.31 -2.08
N GLY A 51 -18.12 -4.60 -1.09
CA GLY A 51 -19.24 -3.74 -0.69
C GLY A 51 -20.65 -4.33 -0.80
N THR A 52 -20.84 -5.60 -1.24
CA THR A 52 -22.16 -6.29 -1.14
C THR A 52 -22.09 -7.64 -0.40
N THR A 53 -21.00 -7.93 0.30
CA THR A 53 -20.95 -9.07 1.23
C THR A 53 -21.97 -8.83 2.34
N GLY A 54 -23.02 -9.66 2.38
CA GLY A 54 -24.17 -9.54 3.26
C GLY A 54 -23.86 -9.06 4.68
N SER A 55 -24.66 -8.09 5.11
CA SER A 55 -24.93 -7.59 6.48
C SER A 55 -23.90 -7.89 7.58
N THR A 56 -23.62 -9.15 7.91
CA THR A 56 -22.83 -9.56 9.08
C THR A 56 -21.35 -9.19 9.02
N ASN A 57 -20.65 -9.44 7.90
CA ASN A 57 -19.21 -9.13 7.79
C ASN A 57 -18.93 -7.62 7.71
N SER A 58 -19.87 -6.84 7.20
CA SER A 58 -19.74 -5.37 7.16
C SER A 58 -19.91 -4.78 8.56
N ILE A 59 -20.89 -5.27 9.33
CA ILE A 59 -21.15 -4.84 10.70
C ILE A 59 -19.97 -5.18 11.62
N ALA A 60 -19.48 -6.43 11.60
CA ALA A 60 -18.36 -6.84 12.45
C ALA A 60 -17.10 -5.98 12.23
N LYS A 61 -16.78 -5.65 10.97
CA LYS A 61 -15.69 -4.72 10.66
C LYS A 61 -15.98 -3.30 11.08
N GLY A 62 -17.22 -2.85 10.93
CA GLY A 62 -17.65 -1.53 11.41
C GLY A 62 -17.47 -1.40 12.91
N LEU A 63 -17.87 -2.42 13.68
CA LEU A 63 -17.69 -2.51 15.13
C LEU A 63 -16.22 -2.55 15.51
N LEU A 64 -15.41 -3.39 14.86
CA LEU A 64 -13.97 -3.43 15.09
C LEU A 64 -13.33 -2.06 14.85
N LEU A 65 -13.62 -1.43 13.71
CA LEU A 65 -13.06 -0.13 13.35
C LEU A 65 -13.54 0.98 14.31
N GLY A 66 -14.81 0.95 14.70
CA GLY A 66 -15.39 1.86 15.70
C GLY A 66 -14.74 1.68 17.08
N ALA A 67 -14.52 0.44 17.52
CA ALA A 67 -13.84 0.15 18.78
C ALA A 67 -12.39 0.66 18.77
N VAL A 68 -11.63 0.38 17.69
CA VAL A 68 -10.25 0.89 17.55
C VAL A 68 -10.26 2.42 17.53
N PHE A 69 -11.22 3.05 16.85
CA PHE A 69 -11.38 4.51 16.85
C PHE A 69 -11.67 5.07 18.24
N LEU A 70 -12.61 4.49 19.00
CA LEU A 70 -12.94 4.93 20.36
C LEU A 70 -11.76 4.76 21.31
N VAL A 71 -11.03 3.64 21.23
CA VAL A 71 -9.83 3.40 22.01
C VAL A 71 -8.73 4.41 21.65
N ALA A 72 -8.53 4.67 20.35
CA ALA A 72 -7.59 5.69 19.91
C ALA A 72 -7.98 7.08 20.41
N LEU A 73 -9.27 7.45 20.32
CA LEU A 73 -9.80 8.73 20.78
C LEU A 73 -9.61 8.91 22.29
N ALA A 74 -9.94 7.88 23.08
CA ALA A 74 -9.74 7.88 24.54
C ALA A 74 -8.26 7.93 24.93
N ALA A 75 -7.38 7.32 24.12
CA ALA A 75 -5.94 7.36 24.34
C ALA A 75 -5.29 8.67 23.89
N THR A 76 -5.91 9.44 22.99
CA THR A 76 -5.40 10.74 22.53
C THR A 76 -5.76 11.86 23.51
N LYS A 77 -4.77 12.71 23.84
CA LYS A 77 -4.97 13.86 24.75
C LYS A 77 -5.90 14.92 24.11
N PRO A 78 -6.83 15.54 24.86
CA PRO A 78 -7.59 16.70 24.38
C PRO A 78 -6.65 17.90 24.12
N GLY A 79 -6.91 18.69 23.07
CA GLY A 79 -6.01 19.78 22.63
C GLY A 79 -4.93 19.36 21.62
N PHE A 80 -5.11 18.20 20.98
CA PHE A 80 -4.14 17.62 20.07
C PHE A 80 -4.00 18.43 18.76
N ARG A 81 -2.82 19.01 18.52
CA ARG A 81 -2.48 19.64 17.22
C ARG A 81 -2.13 18.56 16.21
N THR A 82 -3.15 18.01 15.60
CA THR A 82 -3.06 17.14 14.43
C THR A 82 -2.75 17.93 13.18
N ARG A 83 -2.12 17.27 12.21
CA ARG A 83 -2.02 17.76 10.85
C ARG A 83 -2.58 16.73 9.91
N VAL A 84 -3.32 17.21 8.91
CA VAL A 84 -3.83 16.39 7.81
C VAL A 84 -2.91 16.64 6.63
N ASN A 85 -2.37 15.58 6.03
CA ASN A 85 -1.63 15.75 4.79
C ASN A 85 -2.63 16.15 3.66
N PRO A 86 -2.18 16.82 2.59
CA PRO A 86 -3.10 17.31 1.57
C PRO A 86 -3.88 16.19 0.83
N ALA A 87 -3.28 15.01 0.67
CA ALA A 87 -3.95 13.86 0.04
C ALA A 87 -5.11 13.31 0.90
N SER A 88 -4.94 13.18 2.22
CA SER A 88 -6.00 12.79 3.15
C SER A 88 -7.13 13.80 3.15
N TRP A 89 -6.84 15.10 3.02
CA TRP A 89 -7.88 16.12 2.92
C TRP A 89 -8.75 15.94 1.67
N LEU A 90 -8.14 15.62 0.52
CA LEU A 90 -8.90 15.29 -0.69
C LEU A 90 -9.73 14.02 -0.53
N TYR A 91 -9.25 13.02 0.22
CA TYR A 91 -10.07 11.86 0.55
C TYR A 91 -11.23 12.20 1.49
N VAL A 92 -11.05 13.13 2.44
CA VAL A 92 -12.17 13.65 3.24
C VAL A 92 -13.18 14.36 2.33
N MET A 93 -12.73 15.22 1.41
CA MET A 93 -13.61 15.87 0.44
C MET A 93 -14.35 14.86 -0.44
N TYR A 94 -13.66 13.82 -0.91
CA TYR A 94 -14.28 12.72 -1.65
C TYR A 94 -15.35 12.01 -0.81
N VAL A 95 -15.07 11.67 0.45
CA VAL A 95 -16.06 11.00 1.31
C VAL A 95 -17.27 11.90 1.58
N LEU A 96 -17.07 13.20 1.82
CA LEU A 96 -18.17 14.15 2.00
C LEU A 96 -19.03 14.29 0.74
N PHE A 97 -18.38 14.41 -0.42
CA PHE A 97 -19.05 14.44 -1.71
C PHE A 97 -19.85 13.15 -1.95
N ALA A 98 -19.21 12.01 -1.73
CA ALA A 98 -19.82 10.70 -1.88
C ALA A 98 -21.01 10.51 -0.90
N CYS A 99 -20.92 11.02 0.33
CA CYS A 99 -22.04 11.04 1.28
C CYS A 99 -23.21 11.85 0.74
N ALA A 100 -22.96 13.03 0.17
CA ALA A 100 -24.01 13.84 -0.44
C ALA A 100 -24.70 13.10 -1.59
N THR A 101 -23.92 12.43 -2.45
CA THR A 101 -24.49 11.61 -3.53
C THR A 101 -25.25 10.38 -3.02
N ALA A 102 -24.85 9.80 -1.88
CA ALA A 102 -25.50 8.64 -1.30
C ALA A 102 -26.94 8.94 -0.85
N PHE A 103 -27.24 10.18 -0.43
CA PHE A 103 -28.61 10.59 -0.08
C PHE A 103 -29.56 10.70 -1.28
N LEU A 104 -29.03 10.68 -2.52
CA LEU A 104 -29.84 10.70 -3.74
C LEU A 104 -30.30 9.29 -4.16
N LEU A 105 -29.81 8.23 -3.50
CA LEU A 105 -30.21 6.87 -3.78
C LEU A 105 -31.51 6.51 -3.05
N ALA A 106 -32.31 5.65 -3.67
CA ALA A 106 -33.50 5.08 -3.04
C ALA A 106 -33.17 4.29 -1.75
N GLU A 107 -32.00 3.64 -1.70
CA GLU A 107 -31.54 2.85 -0.55
C GLU A 107 -30.17 3.36 -0.04
N PRO A 108 -30.14 4.46 0.74
CA PRO A 108 -28.89 5.13 1.11
C PRO A 108 -28.09 4.40 2.21
N MET A 109 -28.72 3.51 2.99
CA MET A 109 -28.14 2.96 4.23
C MET A 109 -26.86 2.13 3.99
N GLY A 110 -26.85 1.25 2.98
CA GLY A 110 -25.67 0.44 2.65
C GLY A 110 -24.45 1.30 2.28
N PRO A 111 -24.58 2.21 1.30
CA PRO A 111 -23.53 3.16 0.93
C PRO A 111 -23.08 4.06 2.10
N LEU A 112 -24.01 4.60 2.88
CA LEU A 112 -23.70 5.46 4.02
C LEU A 112 -22.88 4.73 5.09
N THR A 113 -23.19 3.48 5.43
CA THR A 113 -22.37 2.70 6.38
C THR A 113 -20.96 2.46 5.86
N ARG A 114 -20.80 2.28 4.54
CA ARG A 114 -19.50 2.13 3.90
C ARG A 114 -18.68 3.41 3.97
N LEU A 115 -19.32 4.55 3.71
CA LEU A 115 -18.70 5.88 3.79
C LEU A 115 -18.39 6.29 5.23
N ALA A 116 -19.26 5.96 6.19
CA ALA A 116 -19.01 6.18 7.62
C ALA A 116 -17.76 5.41 8.07
N ARG A 117 -17.62 4.14 7.68
CA ARG A 117 -16.39 3.37 7.89
C ARG A 117 -15.18 4.07 7.28
N PHE A 118 -15.30 4.57 6.05
CA PHE A 118 -14.22 5.30 5.39
C PHE A 118 -13.82 6.55 6.16
N LEU A 119 -14.79 7.38 6.56
CA LEU A 119 -14.55 8.55 7.38
C LEU A 119 -13.85 8.20 8.70
N ILE A 120 -14.32 7.17 9.42
CA ILE A 120 -13.67 6.69 10.65
C ILE A 120 -12.21 6.28 10.37
N GLY A 121 -11.95 5.57 9.27
CA GLY A 121 -10.59 5.20 8.89
C GLY A 121 -9.68 6.40 8.61
N LEU A 122 -10.20 7.44 7.95
CA LEU A 122 -9.48 8.69 7.72
C LEU A 122 -9.18 9.43 9.05
N LEU A 123 -10.18 9.52 9.93
CA LEU A 123 -10.04 10.12 11.26
C LEU A 123 -9.07 9.35 12.16
N LEU A 124 -9.00 8.03 12.01
CA LEU A 124 -8.10 7.18 12.77
C LEU A 124 -6.64 7.43 12.37
N ILE A 125 -6.34 7.61 11.08
CA ILE A 125 -5.01 8.02 10.61
C ILE A 125 -4.61 9.38 11.21
N PHE A 126 -5.59 10.29 11.32
CA PHE A 126 -5.40 11.61 11.93
C PHE A 126 -5.13 11.52 13.45
N LEU A 127 -5.88 10.68 14.19
CA LEU A 127 -5.65 10.43 15.61
C LEU A 127 -4.27 9.79 15.87
N LEU A 128 -3.83 8.91 14.98
CA LEU A 128 -2.53 8.25 15.07
C LEU A 128 -1.35 9.12 14.61
N TRP A 129 -1.58 10.40 14.27
CA TRP A 129 -0.55 11.27 13.71
C TRP A 129 0.70 11.40 14.59
N ARG A 130 0.56 11.74 15.87
CA ARG A 130 1.71 11.95 16.78
C ARG A 130 2.39 10.64 17.21
N PRO A 131 1.66 9.62 17.70
CA PRO A 131 2.34 8.43 18.19
C PRO A 131 3.02 7.64 17.08
N LEU A 132 2.45 7.64 15.87
CA LEU A 132 2.87 6.77 14.77
C LEU A 132 3.36 7.51 13.54
N VAL A 133 2.64 8.52 13.04
CA VAL A 133 2.94 9.17 11.75
C VAL A 133 4.13 10.14 11.84
N GLN A 134 4.28 10.87 12.95
CA GLN A 134 5.35 11.88 13.13
C GLN A 134 6.76 11.29 12.98
N VAL A 135 6.92 10.00 13.29
CA VAL A 135 8.16 9.25 13.09
C VAL A 135 7.94 8.28 11.93
N PRO A 136 8.27 8.65 10.69
CA PRO A 136 7.87 7.90 9.50
C PRO A 136 8.39 6.46 9.53
N GLU A 137 9.55 6.21 10.14
CA GLU A 137 10.09 4.85 10.30
C GLU A 137 9.22 3.97 11.21
N ARG A 138 8.54 4.53 12.22
CA ARG A 138 7.62 3.79 13.09
C ARG A 138 6.38 3.37 12.31
N LEU A 139 5.81 4.26 11.49
CA LEU A 139 4.65 3.93 10.65
C LEU A 139 5.00 2.87 9.61
N VAL A 140 6.16 2.97 8.93
CA VAL A 140 6.61 1.92 8.00
C VAL A 140 6.76 0.58 8.71
N ARG A 141 7.35 0.57 9.92
CA ARG A 141 7.50 -0.65 10.72
C ARG A 141 6.14 -1.22 11.15
N ALA A 142 5.23 -0.39 11.64
CA ALA A 142 3.89 -0.85 12.02
C ALA A 142 3.12 -1.39 10.82
N HIS A 143 3.27 -0.77 9.65
CA HIS A 143 2.68 -1.25 8.40
C HIS A 143 3.28 -2.60 7.98
N LEU A 144 4.60 -2.79 8.10
CA LEU A 144 5.25 -4.08 7.87
C LEU A 144 4.74 -5.16 8.85
N TRP A 145 4.62 -4.84 10.14
CA TRP A 145 4.06 -5.76 11.14
C TRP A 145 2.61 -6.14 10.87
N ALA A 146 1.80 -5.17 10.44
CA ALA A 146 0.42 -5.45 10.05
C ALA A 146 0.37 -6.46 8.89
N HIS A 147 1.23 -6.30 7.87
CA HIS A 147 1.30 -7.25 6.75
C HIS A 147 1.87 -8.61 7.16
N LEU A 148 2.82 -8.62 8.10
CA LEU A 148 3.32 -9.87 8.68
C LEU A 148 2.22 -10.61 9.44
N LEU A 149 1.38 -9.90 10.20
CA LEU A 149 0.24 -10.49 10.90
C LEU A 149 -0.77 -11.08 9.90
N LEU A 150 -1.09 -10.36 8.82
CA LEU A 150 -1.95 -10.87 7.76
C LEU A 150 -1.32 -12.08 7.03
N ALA A 151 -0.01 -12.06 6.79
CA ALA A 151 0.70 -13.20 6.22
C ALA A 151 0.66 -14.41 7.16
N ALA A 152 0.84 -14.19 8.46
CA ALA A 152 0.80 -15.22 9.48
C ALA A 152 -0.58 -15.88 9.55
N THR A 153 -1.67 -15.12 9.42
CA THR A 153 -3.02 -15.73 9.41
C THR A 153 -3.29 -16.56 8.16
N VAL A 154 -2.71 -16.20 7.01
CA VAL A 154 -2.76 -17.03 5.79
C VAL A 154 -1.94 -18.32 5.98
N VAL A 155 -0.73 -18.23 6.52
CA VAL A 155 0.09 -19.42 6.81
C VAL A 155 -0.60 -20.33 7.83
N LEU A 156 -1.16 -19.75 8.89
CA LEU A 156 -1.89 -20.51 9.90
C LEU A 156 -3.16 -21.16 9.32
N SER A 157 -3.77 -20.56 8.30
CA SER A 157 -4.90 -21.16 7.57
C SER A 157 -4.51 -22.49 6.90
N LEU A 158 -3.26 -22.64 6.44
CA LEU A 158 -2.77 -23.91 5.89
C LEU A 158 -2.70 -25.02 6.95
N ALA A 159 -2.38 -24.68 8.20
CA ALA A 159 -2.34 -25.63 9.30
C ALA A 159 -3.75 -25.94 9.85
N TYR A 160 -4.61 -24.92 9.91
CA TYR A 160 -5.97 -25.03 10.46
C TYR A 160 -6.92 -25.76 9.51
N ALA A 161 -6.95 -25.39 8.23
CA ALA A 161 -7.88 -25.93 7.24
C ALA A 161 -7.19 -26.05 5.86
N PRO A 162 -6.28 -27.03 5.67
CA PRO A 162 -5.48 -27.14 4.45
C PRO A 162 -6.32 -27.32 3.19
N SER A 163 -7.40 -28.10 3.26
CA SER A 163 -8.30 -28.35 2.12
C SER A 163 -9.06 -27.09 1.68
N GLU A 164 -9.38 -26.20 2.63
CA GLU A 164 -10.07 -24.94 2.33
C GLU A 164 -9.10 -23.83 1.91
N ALA A 165 -7.87 -23.84 2.42
CA ALA A 165 -6.84 -22.87 2.08
C ALA A 165 -6.38 -23.01 0.62
N TRP A 166 -6.48 -24.21 0.05
CA TRP A 166 -6.19 -24.48 -1.36
C TRP A 166 -7.46 -24.47 -2.21
N ARG A 167 -7.73 -23.32 -2.84
CA ARG A 167 -8.89 -23.18 -3.72
C ARG A 167 -8.60 -23.79 -5.10
N PRO A 168 -9.42 -24.75 -5.60
CA PRO A 168 -9.24 -25.31 -6.94
C PRO A 168 -9.59 -24.28 -8.04
N LEU A 169 -8.82 -24.26 -9.13
CA LEU A 169 -9.16 -23.47 -10.32
C LEU A 169 -10.34 -24.13 -11.06
N ARG A 170 -11.52 -23.50 -11.05
CA ARG A 170 -12.77 -24.05 -11.63
C ARG A 170 -12.81 -24.07 -13.16
N THR A 171 -11.96 -23.32 -13.86
CA THR A 171 -12.14 -23.03 -15.29
C THR A 171 -10.88 -23.33 -16.10
N LEU A 172 -10.55 -24.60 -16.33
CA LEU A 172 -9.57 -25.07 -17.34
C LEU A 172 -8.08 -25.16 -16.91
N GLY A 173 -7.79 -25.67 -15.71
CA GLY A 173 -6.41 -26.10 -15.41
C GLY A 173 -6.24 -26.80 -14.07
N ALA A 174 -5.46 -27.89 -14.07
CA ALA A 174 -5.00 -28.56 -12.85
C ALA A 174 -4.18 -27.59 -11.98
N GLY A 175 -4.73 -27.15 -10.85
CA GLY A 175 -4.00 -26.30 -9.93
C GLY A 175 -4.84 -25.72 -8.79
N TYR A 176 -4.11 -25.24 -7.79
CA TYR A 176 -4.67 -24.62 -6.59
C TYR A 176 -4.15 -23.19 -6.43
N ARG A 177 -4.94 -22.34 -5.76
CA ARG A 177 -4.54 -20.99 -5.32
C ARG A 177 -4.68 -20.90 -3.83
N LEU A 178 -3.64 -20.36 -3.20
CA LEU A 178 -3.67 -20.05 -1.79
C LEU A 178 -4.69 -18.94 -1.50
N GLN A 179 -5.59 -19.20 -0.56
CA GLN A 179 -6.51 -18.22 0.02
C GLN A 179 -6.41 -18.22 1.55
N GLY A 180 -6.78 -17.12 2.19
CA GLY A 180 -6.89 -17.07 3.65
C GLY A 180 -8.23 -17.65 4.11
N VAL A 181 -8.21 -18.50 5.15
CA VAL A 181 -9.41 -19.14 5.73
C VAL A 181 -9.77 -18.48 7.06
N ILE A 182 -8.81 -18.36 7.98
CA ILE A 182 -9.01 -17.74 9.31
C ILE A 182 -9.51 -16.31 9.17
N ILE A 183 -8.82 -15.54 8.33
CA ILE A 183 -9.35 -14.29 7.80
C ILE A 183 -9.65 -14.56 6.33
N PRO A 184 -10.93 -14.51 5.92
CA PRO A 184 -11.30 -14.91 4.57
C PRO A 184 -10.74 -13.91 3.56
N MET A 185 -9.66 -14.30 2.87
CA MET A 185 -8.95 -13.46 1.91
C MET A 185 -8.89 -14.16 0.56
N LEU A 186 -9.42 -13.50 -0.47
CA LEU A 186 -9.30 -13.98 -1.84
C LEU A 186 -7.82 -14.02 -2.28
N PRO A 187 -7.43 -14.93 -3.18
CA PRO A 187 -6.04 -15.06 -3.61
C PRO A 187 -5.37 -13.75 -4.08
N PRO A 188 -6.02 -12.83 -4.84
CA PRO A 188 -5.46 -11.51 -5.15
C PRO A 188 -4.95 -10.72 -3.93
N ARG A 189 -5.68 -10.81 -2.81
CA ARG A 189 -5.32 -10.11 -1.56
C ARG A 189 -4.19 -10.80 -0.82
N VAL A 190 -4.12 -12.13 -0.86
CA VAL A 190 -2.93 -12.86 -0.37
C VAL A 190 -1.68 -12.44 -1.14
N GLY A 191 -1.81 -12.30 -2.46
CA GLY A 191 -0.74 -11.79 -3.33
C GLY A 191 -0.34 -10.35 -3.01
N GLU A 192 -1.31 -9.48 -2.75
CA GLU A 192 -1.06 -8.10 -2.28
C GLU A 192 -0.29 -8.09 -0.95
N VAL A 193 -0.74 -8.86 0.05
CA VAL A 193 -0.05 -8.95 1.34
C VAL A 193 1.40 -9.41 1.15
N GLY A 194 1.61 -10.45 0.34
CA GLY A 194 2.95 -10.93 -0.01
C GLY A 194 3.79 -9.88 -0.74
N ALA A 195 3.20 -9.13 -1.67
CA ALA A 195 3.86 -8.06 -2.42
C ALA A 195 4.35 -6.93 -1.52
N ILE A 196 3.47 -6.40 -0.67
CA ILE A 196 3.82 -5.31 0.24
C ILE A 196 4.86 -5.76 1.27
N LEU A 197 4.72 -6.98 1.81
CA LEU A 197 5.68 -7.56 2.76
C LEU A 197 7.07 -7.71 2.12
N LEU A 198 7.14 -8.34 0.94
CA LEU A 198 8.39 -8.53 0.19
C LEU A 198 9.03 -7.19 -0.14
N GLY A 199 8.27 -6.25 -0.72
CA GLY A 199 8.82 -4.99 -1.19
C GLY A 199 9.37 -4.14 -0.04
N LEU A 200 8.64 -4.01 1.06
CA LEU A 200 9.10 -3.23 2.22
C LEU A 200 10.30 -3.91 2.92
N ALA A 201 10.31 -5.24 3.02
CA ALA A 201 11.44 -5.98 3.57
C ALA A 201 12.70 -5.84 2.69
N LEU A 202 12.55 -5.89 1.37
CA LEU A 202 13.63 -5.69 0.40
C LEU A 202 14.23 -4.29 0.50
N ILE A 203 13.39 -3.24 0.53
CA ILE A 203 13.86 -1.87 0.72
C ILE A 203 14.53 -1.71 2.09
N GLY A 204 13.95 -2.31 3.14
CA GLY A 204 14.53 -2.34 4.48
C GLY A 204 15.91 -2.99 4.53
N LEU A 205 16.11 -4.09 3.79
CA LEU A 205 17.39 -4.78 3.64
C LEU A 205 18.42 -3.90 2.93
N VAL A 206 18.07 -3.37 1.75
CA VAL A 206 18.96 -2.56 0.92
C VAL A 206 19.39 -1.28 1.64
N CYS A 207 18.47 -0.63 2.37
CA CYS A 207 18.76 0.55 3.18
C CYS A 207 19.35 0.24 4.56
N ARG A 208 19.64 -1.03 4.87
CA ARG A 208 20.18 -1.51 6.16
C ARG A 208 19.35 -1.06 7.37
N LYS A 209 18.02 -1.01 7.22
CA LYS A 209 17.05 -0.68 8.27
C LYS A 209 16.47 -1.91 8.97
N ILE A 210 16.64 -3.09 8.37
CA ILE A 210 16.25 -4.39 8.93
C ILE A 210 17.49 -5.29 8.89
N ALA A 211 17.68 -6.11 9.93
CA ALA A 211 18.75 -7.10 9.93
C ALA A 211 18.58 -8.11 8.78
N THR A 212 19.68 -8.67 8.28
CA THR A 212 19.69 -9.52 7.10
C THR A 212 18.80 -10.76 7.25
N LEU A 213 18.92 -11.48 8.37
CA LEU A 213 18.16 -12.70 8.64
C LEU A 213 16.64 -12.46 8.61
N PRO A 214 16.04 -11.57 9.45
CA PRO A 214 14.60 -11.34 9.39
C PRO A 214 14.17 -10.76 8.04
N ALA A 215 14.99 -9.93 7.38
CA ALA A 215 14.64 -9.42 6.07
C ALA A 215 14.54 -10.53 5.01
N VAL A 216 15.50 -11.45 4.96
CA VAL A 216 15.48 -12.60 4.04
C VAL A 216 14.26 -13.49 4.31
N THR A 217 13.93 -13.74 5.57
CA THR A 217 12.72 -14.50 5.94
C THR A 217 11.45 -13.82 5.44
N LEU A 218 11.32 -12.50 5.62
CA LEU A 218 10.15 -11.75 5.17
C LEU A 218 10.05 -11.67 3.63
N ILE A 219 11.18 -11.52 2.94
CA ILE A 219 11.26 -11.56 1.48
C ILE A 219 10.83 -12.94 0.96
N GLY A 220 11.36 -14.01 1.57
CA GLY A 220 11.00 -15.39 1.22
C GLY A 220 9.52 -15.67 1.44
N LEU A 221 8.98 -15.32 2.61
CA LEU A 221 7.55 -15.46 2.92
C LEU A 221 6.68 -14.68 1.92
N GLY A 222 7.00 -13.41 1.66
CA GLY A 222 6.26 -12.61 0.69
C GLY A 222 6.31 -13.18 -0.73
N GLY A 223 7.46 -13.70 -1.15
CA GLY A 223 7.63 -14.37 -2.44
C GLY A 223 6.80 -15.65 -2.56
N VAL A 224 6.79 -16.47 -1.51
CA VAL A 224 5.96 -17.69 -1.43
C VAL A 224 4.47 -17.33 -1.51
N LEU A 225 4.00 -16.30 -0.80
CA LEU A 225 2.59 -15.89 -0.86
C LEU A 225 2.17 -15.42 -2.25
N ILE A 226 3.02 -14.65 -2.96
CA ILE A 226 2.76 -14.23 -4.35
C ILE A 226 2.71 -15.46 -5.28
N ALA A 227 3.69 -16.36 -5.16
CA ALA A 227 3.77 -17.55 -5.99
C ALA A 227 2.58 -18.50 -5.75
N ALA A 228 2.23 -18.75 -4.49
CA ALA A 228 1.16 -19.67 -4.07
C ALA A 228 -0.24 -19.12 -4.35
N SER A 229 -0.45 -17.81 -4.26
CA SER A 229 -1.71 -17.16 -4.67
C SER A 229 -1.88 -17.12 -6.21
N ARG A 230 -0.77 -17.35 -6.94
CA ARG A 230 -0.64 -17.30 -8.39
C ARG A 230 -1.10 -15.96 -8.98
N THR A 231 -0.87 -14.82 -8.34
CA THR A 231 -1.44 -13.51 -8.76
C THR A 231 -0.52 -12.71 -9.68
N ARG A 232 -0.93 -12.52 -10.95
CA ARG A 232 -0.17 -11.71 -11.92
C ARG A 232 -0.16 -10.23 -11.54
N THR A 233 -1.32 -9.70 -11.15
CA THR A 233 -1.49 -8.28 -10.84
C THR A 233 -0.61 -7.83 -9.68
N SER A 234 -0.61 -8.58 -8.56
CA SER A 234 0.21 -8.24 -7.39
C SER A 234 1.71 -8.31 -7.71
N ALA A 235 2.15 -9.32 -8.47
CA ALA A 235 3.54 -9.46 -8.90
C ALA A 235 3.98 -8.31 -9.83
N ALA A 236 3.16 -7.98 -10.83
CA ALA A 236 3.42 -6.86 -11.74
C ALA A 236 3.41 -5.51 -11.01
N ALA A 237 2.46 -5.29 -10.09
CA ALA A 237 2.37 -4.08 -9.28
C ALA A 237 3.56 -3.93 -8.33
N LEU A 238 4.03 -5.03 -7.71
CA LEU A 238 5.27 -5.06 -6.94
C LEU A 238 6.47 -4.68 -7.79
N ALA A 239 6.62 -5.32 -8.96
CA ALA A 239 7.73 -5.04 -9.86
C ALA A 239 7.74 -3.57 -10.30
N PHE A 240 6.58 -3.04 -10.70
CA PHE A 240 6.42 -1.63 -11.04
C PHE A 240 6.78 -0.71 -9.86
N GLY A 241 6.26 -0.98 -8.66
CA GLY A 241 6.57 -0.20 -7.46
C GLY A 241 8.06 -0.22 -7.10
N LEU A 242 8.73 -1.38 -7.21
CA LEU A 242 10.17 -1.50 -6.97
C LEU A 242 10.98 -0.74 -8.02
N VAL A 243 10.63 -0.84 -9.30
CA VAL A 243 11.28 -0.07 -10.37
C VAL A 243 11.20 1.41 -10.11
N VAL A 244 10.01 1.92 -9.82
CA VAL A 244 9.78 3.33 -9.56
C VAL A 244 10.55 3.77 -8.30
N ALA A 245 10.53 2.96 -7.23
CA ALA A 245 11.31 3.23 -6.02
C ALA A 245 12.81 3.31 -6.30
N LEU A 246 13.35 2.39 -7.09
CA LEU A 246 14.77 2.38 -7.47
C LEU A 246 15.15 3.59 -8.34
N ILE A 247 14.33 3.96 -9.33
CA ILE A 247 14.58 5.12 -10.20
C ILE A 247 14.61 6.42 -9.39
N ILE A 248 13.64 6.62 -8.50
CA ILE A 248 13.48 7.86 -7.73
C ILE A 248 14.57 8.00 -6.64
N THR A 249 15.09 6.88 -6.15
CA THR A 249 16.11 6.89 -5.07
C THR A 249 17.54 6.99 -5.59
N ARG A 250 17.80 6.58 -6.83
CA ARG A 250 19.14 6.64 -7.44
C ARG A 250 19.47 8.07 -7.90
N LYS A 251 20.63 8.54 -7.45
CA LYS A 251 21.19 9.86 -7.82
C LYS A 251 21.83 9.87 -9.21
N THR A 252 22.48 8.77 -9.61
CA THR A 252 23.22 8.69 -10.89
C THR A 252 22.32 8.20 -12.02
N TRP A 253 22.52 8.75 -13.23
CA TRP A 253 21.75 8.35 -14.42
C TRP A 253 21.98 6.88 -14.79
N THR A 254 23.23 6.42 -14.75
CA THR A 254 23.59 4.99 -14.91
C THR A 254 22.89 4.10 -13.90
N GLY A 255 22.78 4.56 -12.64
CA GLY A 255 22.06 3.84 -11.60
C GLY A 255 20.55 3.73 -11.89
N ARG A 256 19.95 4.72 -12.56
CA ARG A 256 18.54 4.67 -12.98
C ARG A 256 18.32 3.71 -14.15
N ILE A 257 19.22 3.69 -15.13
CA ILE A 257 19.17 2.74 -16.25
C ILE A 257 19.31 1.31 -15.73
N LEU A 258 20.27 1.08 -14.82
CA LEU A 258 20.48 -0.23 -14.22
C LEU A 258 19.28 -0.70 -13.39
N SER A 259 18.47 0.21 -12.86
CA SER A 259 17.21 -0.13 -12.18
C SER A 259 16.18 -0.79 -13.11
N PHE A 260 16.26 -0.57 -14.43
CA PHE A 260 15.43 -1.28 -15.41
C PHE A 260 16.02 -2.64 -15.81
N ALA A 261 17.33 -2.84 -15.65
CA ALA A 261 17.99 -4.09 -16.03
C ALA A 261 17.51 -5.27 -15.17
N VAL A 262 17.38 -5.09 -13.85
CA VAL A 262 16.93 -6.17 -12.94
C VAL A 262 15.51 -6.66 -13.27
N PRO A 263 14.49 -5.80 -13.37
CA PRO A 263 13.15 -6.20 -13.83
C PRO A 263 13.14 -6.71 -15.27
N GLY A 264 13.96 -6.15 -16.15
CA GLY A 264 14.11 -6.63 -17.53
C GLY A 264 14.62 -8.06 -17.59
N LEU A 265 15.64 -8.39 -16.80
CA LEU A 265 16.18 -9.74 -16.65
C LEU A 265 15.17 -10.69 -16.02
N ILE A 266 14.43 -10.24 -15.00
CA ILE A 266 13.34 -11.02 -14.41
C ILE A 266 12.25 -11.29 -15.46
N GLY A 267 11.83 -10.26 -16.20
CA GLY A 267 10.86 -10.40 -17.29
C GLY A 267 11.34 -11.38 -18.37
N LEU A 268 12.61 -11.30 -18.75
CA LEU A 268 13.23 -12.26 -19.66
C LEU A 268 13.25 -13.68 -19.08
N ALA A 269 13.53 -13.84 -17.79
CA ALA A 269 13.45 -15.14 -17.11
C ALA A 269 12.02 -15.72 -17.14
N PHE A 270 10.98 -14.89 -16.96
CA PHE A 270 9.59 -15.33 -17.10
C PHE A 270 9.22 -15.79 -18.51
N LEU A 271 9.85 -15.22 -19.54
CA LEU A 271 9.62 -15.60 -20.94
C LEU A 271 10.42 -16.84 -21.35
N THR A 272 11.61 -17.05 -20.77
CA THR A 272 12.54 -18.12 -21.17
C THR A 272 12.42 -19.38 -20.33
N ILE A 273 12.04 -19.27 -19.05
CA ILE A 273 11.92 -20.41 -18.15
C ILE A 273 10.50 -20.98 -18.26
N GLY A 274 10.38 -22.18 -18.85
CA GLY A 274 9.07 -22.82 -19.14
C GLY A 274 8.16 -22.99 -17.91
N SER A 275 8.71 -23.23 -16.73
CA SER A 275 7.94 -23.31 -15.47
C SER A 275 7.37 -21.95 -15.02
N LEU A 276 8.12 -20.86 -15.21
CA LEU A 276 7.64 -19.51 -14.94
C LEU A 276 6.66 -19.04 -16.00
N HIS A 277 6.90 -19.40 -17.26
CA HIS A 277 6.00 -19.11 -18.36
C HIS A 277 4.65 -19.83 -18.18
N THR A 278 4.65 -21.11 -17.79
CA THR A 278 3.41 -21.84 -17.49
C THR A 278 2.69 -21.32 -16.25
N TRP A 279 3.43 -20.94 -15.19
CA TRP A 279 2.86 -20.23 -14.03
C TRP A 279 2.22 -18.90 -14.46
N LEU A 280 2.90 -18.15 -15.33
CA LEU A 280 2.43 -16.89 -15.88
C LEU A 280 1.19 -17.13 -16.72
N LEU A 281 1.15 -18.10 -17.63
CA LEU A 281 0.00 -18.37 -18.50
C LEU A 281 -1.19 -19.00 -17.77
N ARG A 282 -1.00 -19.64 -16.60
CA ARG A 282 -2.06 -20.34 -15.85
C ARG A 282 -2.91 -21.32 -16.72
N GLY A 283 -2.32 -21.87 -17.78
CA GLY A 283 -3.05 -22.69 -18.77
C GLY A 283 -4.02 -21.91 -19.67
N GLN A 284 -4.03 -20.57 -19.64
CA GLN A 284 -4.85 -19.73 -20.49
C GLN A 284 -4.17 -19.49 -21.85
N GLY A 285 -4.95 -19.50 -22.93
CA GLY A 285 -4.49 -19.10 -24.27
C GLY A 285 -4.19 -17.59 -24.36
N THR A 286 -3.42 -17.19 -25.37
CA THR A 286 -3.01 -15.79 -25.60
C THR A 286 -4.19 -14.82 -25.69
N GLN A 287 -5.29 -15.23 -26.33
CA GLN A 287 -6.57 -14.48 -26.43
C GLN A 287 -7.24 -14.19 -25.08
N GLN A 288 -7.16 -15.11 -24.11
CA GLN A 288 -7.71 -14.91 -22.77
C GLN A 288 -6.85 -13.97 -21.92
N ILE A 289 -5.57 -13.85 -22.25
CA ILE A 289 -4.63 -12.96 -21.58
C ILE A 289 -4.81 -11.53 -22.10
N THR A 290 -4.95 -11.36 -23.43
CA THR A 290 -5.20 -10.04 -24.04
C THR A 290 -6.57 -9.48 -23.67
N SER A 291 -7.58 -10.33 -23.43
CA SER A 291 -8.89 -9.91 -22.93
C SER A 291 -8.98 -9.78 -21.40
N LEU A 292 -7.86 -9.87 -20.68
CA LEU A 292 -7.80 -9.83 -19.20
C LEU A 292 -8.85 -10.77 -18.55
N SER A 293 -9.02 -11.97 -19.11
CA SER A 293 -10.04 -12.95 -18.68
C SER A 293 -11.49 -12.42 -18.74
N GLY A 294 -11.82 -11.62 -19.75
CA GLY A 294 -13.16 -11.08 -19.97
C GLY A 294 -13.46 -9.77 -19.24
N ARG A 295 -12.57 -9.26 -18.37
CA ARG A 295 -12.78 -7.98 -17.66
C ARG A 295 -12.97 -6.79 -18.59
N THR A 296 -12.34 -6.84 -19.77
CA THR A 296 -12.49 -5.77 -20.77
C THR A 296 -13.92 -5.65 -21.28
N THR A 297 -14.74 -6.70 -21.22
CA THR A 297 -16.13 -6.63 -21.68
C THR A 297 -17.02 -5.88 -20.69
N SER A 298 -16.81 -6.01 -19.37
CA SER A 298 -17.51 -5.13 -18.41
C SER A 298 -17.03 -3.70 -18.52
N TRP A 299 -15.75 -3.48 -18.86
CA TRP A 299 -15.24 -2.14 -19.06
C TRP A 299 -15.88 -1.47 -20.28
N GLN A 300 -15.97 -2.18 -21.40
CA GLN A 300 -16.64 -1.66 -22.60
C GLN A 300 -18.12 -1.41 -22.34
N ALA A 301 -18.82 -2.31 -21.66
CA ALA A 301 -20.22 -2.08 -21.32
C ALA A 301 -20.46 -0.80 -20.49
N VAL A 302 -19.52 -0.43 -19.60
CA VAL A 302 -19.61 0.85 -18.87
C VAL A 302 -19.34 2.05 -19.78
N LEU A 303 -18.40 1.94 -20.71
CA LEU A 303 -18.01 3.02 -21.61
C LEU A 303 -19.04 3.26 -22.73
N ASP A 304 -19.72 2.21 -23.16
CA ASP A 304 -20.73 2.25 -24.22
C ASP A 304 -22.11 2.70 -23.70
N GLU A 305 -22.32 2.69 -22.38
CA GLU A 305 -23.56 3.12 -21.76
C GLU A 305 -23.81 4.62 -21.98
N LYS A 306 -24.95 4.96 -22.58
CA LYS A 306 -25.33 6.34 -22.85
C LYS A 306 -25.89 7.00 -21.59
N VAL A 307 -25.00 7.58 -20.80
CA VAL A 307 -25.35 8.32 -19.59
C VAL A 307 -25.70 9.79 -19.88
N SER A 308 -26.64 10.36 -19.12
CA SER A 308 -26.90 11.81 -19.15
C SER A 308 -25.67 12.59 -18.66
N LEU A 309 -25.51 13.85 -19.07
CA LEU A 309 -24.39 14.69 -18.62
C LEU A 309 -24.35 14.83 -17.09
N GLN A 310 -25.51 14.97 -16.44
CA GLN A 310 -25.60 15.04 -14.99
C GLN A 310 -25.10 13.74 -14.33
N THR A 311 -25.53 12.59 -14.84
CA THR A 311 -25.08 11.27 -14.37
C THR A 311 -23.59 11.05 -14.65
N ALA A 312 -23.06 11.55 -15.77
CA ALA A 312 -21.63 11.44 -16.07
C ALA A 312 -20.76 12.24 -15.07
N ILE A 313 -21.24 13.41 -14.62
CA ILE A 313 -20.50 14.27 -13.70
C ILE A 313 -20.62 13.77 -12.25
N ILE A 314 -21.82 13.42 -11.79
CA ILE A 314 -22.13 13.10 -10.38
C ILE A 314 -22.10 11.58 -10.10
N GLY A 315 -22.23 10.76 -11.14
CA GLY A 315 -22.30 9.30 -11.03
C GLY A 315 -23.73 8.78 -10.85
N HIS A 316 -23.85 7.45 -10.78
CA HIS A 316 -25.12 6.76 -10.52
C HIS A 316 -25.48 6.66 -9.04
N GLY A 317 -24.58 7.12 -8.16
CA GLY A 317 -24.70 6.94 -6.72
C GLY A 317 -23.85 5.77 -6.21
N LEU A 318 -23.23 5.98 -5.05
CA LEU A 318 -22.34 4.99 -4.42
C LEU A 318 -23.13 3.74 -4.03
N GLY A 319 -22.69 2.54 -4.41
CA GLY A 319 -23.39 1.29 -4.10
C GLY A 319 -23.72 0.41 -5.30
N ASN A 320 -23.85 0.99 -6.50
CA ASN A 320 -24.10 0.24 -7.73
C ASN A 320 -22.80 -0.29 -8.38
N LYS A 321 -22.11 -1.25 -7.73
CA LYS A 321 -20.87 -1.86 -8.29
C LYS A 321 -21.08 -2.95 -9.35
N ARG A 322 -22.28 -3.00 -9.92
CA ARG A 322 -22.71 -4.08 -10.80
C ARG A 322 -23.10 -3.49 -12.14
N VAL A 323 -22.59 -4.11 -13.20
CA VAL A 323 -23.06 -3.88 -14.56
C VAL A 323 -23.78 -5.14 -14.98
N LEU A 324 -25.03 -5.00 -15.37
CA LEU A 324 -25.85 -6.10 -15.87
C LEU A 324 -25.46 -6.33 -17.33
N LEU A 325 -24.71 -7.38 -17.61
CA LEU A 325 -24.43 -7.78 -18.98
C LEU A 325 -25.57 -8.67 -19.46
N ARG A 326 -26.37 -8.20 -20.42
CA ARG A 326 -27.29 -9.06 -21.17
C ARG A 326 -26.49 -9.78 -22.25
N ARG A 327 -26.30 -11.11 -22.10
CA ARG A 327 -25.82 -11.97 -23.20
C ARG A 327 -27.01 -12.64 -23.84
N GLY A 328 -27.49 -12.11 -24.96
CA GLY A 328 -28.62 -12.71 -25.68
C GLY A 328 -29.90 -12.83 -24.86
N GLU A 329 -30.87 -13.57 -25.38
CA GLU A 329 -32.21 -13.70 -24.81
C GLU A 329 -32.20 -14.52 -23.52
N GLY A 330 -32.12 -13.84 -22.36
CA GLY A 330 -32.49 -14.39 -21.05
C GLY A 330 -31.40 -14.50 -19.99
N ASP A 331 -30.11 -14.41 -20.32
CA ASP A 331 -29.03 -14.59 -19.31
C ASP A 331 -28.43 -13.23 -18.89
N ILE A 332 -28.67 -12.86 -17.63
CA ILE A 332 -28.17 -11.62 -17.01
C ILE A 332 -26.95 -11.97 -16.16
N ASP A 333 -25.75 -11.74 -16.68
CA ASP A 333 -24.52 -11.93 -15.92
C ASP A 333 -24.15 -10.64 -15.18
N VAL A 334 -23.95 -10.74 -13.87
CA VAL A 334 -23.57 -9.62 -13.01
C VAL A 334 -22.06 -9.61 -12.87
N MET A 335 -21.38 -8.78 -13.66
CA MET A 335 -19.92 -8.70 -13.60
C MET A 335 -19.46 -7.55 -12.70
N ALA A 336 -18.45 -7.83 -11.86
CA ALA A 336 -17.82 -6.82 -11.03
C ALA A 336 -16.91 -5.90 -11.87
N ILE A 337 -16.93 -4.59 -11.57
CA ILE A 337 -16.01 -3.62 -12.16
C ILE A 337 -14.66 -3.74 -11.45
N ASP A 338 -13.77 -4.56 -11.99
CA ASP A 338 -12.41 -4.79 -11.48
C ASP A 338 -11.40 -3.72 -11.97
N ASN A 339 -11.78 -2.44 -11.87
CA ASN A 339 -10.93 -1.28 -12.16
C ASN A 339 -11.36 -0.11 -11.26
N SER A 340 -10.42 0.45 -10.50
CA SER A 340 -10.73 1.50 -9.51
C SER A 340 -11.21 2.79 -10.16
N TRP A 341 -10.66 3.18 -11.30
CA TRP A 341 -10.99 4.42 -12.00
C TRP A 341 -12.37 4.35 -12.64
N LEU A 342 -12.65 3.23 -13.29
CA LEU A 342 -13.94 2.96 -13.88
C LEU A 342 -15.03 2.79 -12.81
N GLY A 343 -14.68 2.14 -11.68
CA GLY A 343 -15.57 2.04 -10.52
C GLY A 343 -15.91 3.42 -9.94
N LEU A 344 -14.92 4.30 -9.75
CA LEU A 344 -15.13 5.67 -9.31
C LEU A 344 -16.02 6.47 -10.26
N TYR A 345 -15.77 6.36 -11.58
CA TYR A 345 -16.58 7.00 -12.61
C TYR A 345 -18.03 6.52 -12.55
N TRP A 346 -18.24 5.21 -12.46
CA TRP A 346 -19.56 4.61 -12.46
C TRP A 346 -20.36 4.96 -11.19
N GLU A 347 -19.74 4.82 -10.01
CA GLU A 347 -20.39 5.07 -8.71
C GLU A 347 -20.61 6.56 -8.44
N THR A 348 -19.58 7.38 -8.66
CA THR A 348 -19.52 8.76 -8.13
C THR A 348 -19.14 9.81 -9.19
N GLY A 349 -19.10 9.40 -10.46
CA GLY A 349 -18.94 10.31 -11.59
C GLY A 349 -17.53 10.85 -11.77
N LEU A 350 -17.39 11.69 -12.79
CA LEU A 350 -16.11 12.31 -13.17
C LEU A 350 -15.54 13.22 -12.07
N LEU A 351 -16.39 13.83 -11.23
CA LEU A 351 -15.92 14.69 -10.15
C LEU A 351 -15.11 13.89 -9.12
N ALA A 352 -15.61 12.72 -8.71
CA ALA A 352 -14.89 11.85 -7.78
C ALA A 352 -13.61 11.28 -8.38
N VAL A 353 -13.63 10.88 -9.66
CA VAL A 353 -12.41 10.49 -10.40
C VAL A 353 -11.37 11.59 -10.34
N THR A 354 -11.80 12.85 -10.53
CA THR A 354 -10.92 14.02 -10.47
C THR A 354 -10.35 14.23 -9.07
N ILE A 355 -11.18 14.21 -8.02
CA ILE A 355 -10.74 14.40 -6.63
C ILE A 355 -9.71 13.33 -6.25
N VAL A 356 -10.01 12.06 -6.52
CA VAL A 356 -9.10 10.94 -6.21
C VAL A 356 -7.86 10.98 -7.09
N GLY A 357 -7.98 11.35 -8.36
CA GLY A 357 -6.85 11.55 -9.28
C GLY A 357 -5.88 12.61 -8.78
N VAL A 358 -6.39 13.77 -8.35
CA VAL A 358 -5.59 14.83 -7.74
C VAL A 358 -4.96 14.35 -6.42
N ALA A 359 -5.68 13.56 -5.61
CA ALA A 359 -5.13 12.98 -4.38
C ALA A 359 -3.94 12.06 -4.64
N VAL A 360 -4.02 11.19 -5.67
CA VAL A 360 -2.93 10.32 -6.12
C VAL A 360 -1.74 11.16 -6.61
N ILE A 361 -1.99 12.21 -7.40
CA ILE A 361 -0.94 13.11 -7.89
C ILE A 361 -0.23 13.81 -6.72
N ILE A 362 -0.98 14.35 -5.76
CA ILE A 362 -0.42 15.00 -4.56
C ILE A 362 0.37 14.00 -3.71
N ALA A 363 -0.08 12.75 -3.59
CA ALA A 363 0.67 11.70 -2.94
C ALA A 363 2.02 11.45 -3.64
N TRP A 364 2.05 11.40 -4.98
CA TRP A 364 3.29 11.29 -5.76
C TRP A 364 4.21 12.49 -5.57
N VAL A 365 3.67 13.71 -5.57
CA VAL A 365 4.44 14.93 -5.27
C VAL A 365 5.06 14.84 -3.87
N SER A 366 4.33 14.28 -2.91
CA SER A 366 4.84 14.10 -1.54
C SER A 366 5.99 13.10 -1.50
N VAL A 367 5.88 11.98 -2.23
CA VAL A 367 6.95 10.98 -2.41
C VAL A 367 8.19 11.60 -3.06
N LEU A 368 8.02 12.36 -4.15
CA LEU A 368 9.13 12.99 -4.87
C LEU A 368 9.86 14.04 -4.02
N ARG A 369 9.14 14.71 -3.13
CA ARG A 369 9.68 15.72 -2.20
C ARG A 369 10.23 15.13 -0.89
N ALA A 370 10.13 13.82 -0.68
CA ALA A 370 10.61 13.18 0.54
C ALA A 370 12.15 13.19 0.59
N PRO A 371 12.76 13.80 1.62
CA PRO A 371 14.20 14.00 1.64
C PRO A 371 14.98 12.71 1.88
N THR A 372 14.55 11.89 2.84
CA THR A 372 15.28 10.67 3.17
C THR A 372 15.06 9.60 2.10
N PRO A 373 16.13 8.94 1.61
CA PRO A 373 16.01 7.99 0.51
C PRO A 373 15.21 6.74 0.91
N TYR A 374 15.31 6.30 2.17
CA TYR A 374 14.56 5.15 2.67
C TYR A 374 13.04 5.40 2.67
N ILE A 375 12.57 6.53 3.22
CA ILE A 375 11.15 6.84 3.27
C ILE A 375 10.61 7.09 1.86
N ARG A 376 11.38 7.79 1.01
CA ARG A 376 11.06 7.98 -0.40
C ARG A 376 10.93 6.66 -1.16
N ALA A 377 11.82 5.68 -0.92
CA ALA A 377 11.72 4.35 -1.50
C ALA A 377 10.45 3.63 -1.07
N CYS A 378 10.16 3.60 0.23
CA CYS A 378 8.94 2.97 0.77
C CYS A 378 7.67 3.63 0.22
N GLY A 379 7.61 4.95 0.18
CA GLY A 379 6.48 5.70 -0.38
C GLY A 379 6.29 5.42 -1.86
N ALA A 380 7.38 5.41 -2.65
CA ALA A 380 7.34 5.10 -4.08
C ALA A 380 6.91 3.64 -4.36
N LEU A 381 7.35 2.68 -3.53
CA LEU A 381 6.90 1.29 -3.64
C LEU A 381 5.40 1.18 -3.39
N LEU A 382 4.90 1.71 -2.28
CA LEU A 382 3.49 1.63 -1.91
C LEU A 382 2.60 2.32 -2.95
N LEU A 383 2.98 3.53 -3.37
CA LEU A 383 2.18 4.30 -4.33
C LEU A 383 2.31 3.77 -5.76
N GLY A 384 3.48 3.24 -6.13
CA GLY A 384 3.68 2.52 -7.39
C GLY A 384 2.83 1.26 -7.46
N TYR A 385 2.81 0.46 -6.38
CA TYR A 385 1.92 -0.69 -6.27
C TYR A 385 0.45 -0.28 -6.46
N VAL A 386 -0.01 0.74 -5.72
CA VAL A 386 -1.40 1.24 -5.83
C VAL A 386 -1.72 1.73 -7.25
N THR A 387 -0.80 2.47 -7.87
CA THR A 387 -1.00 3.00 -9.23
C THR A 387 -1.20 1.85 -10.22
N ALA A 388 -0.33 0.84 -10.20
CA ALA A 388 -0.42 -0.32 -11.09
C ALA A 388 -1.64 -1.22 -10.78
N ALA A 389 -1.91 -1.48 -9.50
CA ALA A 389 -3.01 -2.32 -9.06
C ALA A 389 -4.38 -1.67 -9.37
N SER A 390 -4.50 -0.35 -9.27
CA SER A 390 -5.76 0.39 -9.49
C SER A 390 -6.37 0.19 -10.88
N LEU A 391 -5.56 -0.18 -11.88
CA LEU A 391 -6.02 -0.46 -13.24
C LEU A 391 -6.74 -1.81 -13.36
N ASN A 392 -6.48 -2.75 -12.45
CA ASN A 392 -6.94 -4.13 -12.52
C ASN A 392 -7.65 -4.62 -11.26
N GLU A 393 -7.75 -3.76 -10.25
CA GLU A 393 -8.44 -4.00 -8.99
C GLU A 393 -9.24 -2.76 -8.59
N SER A 394 -10.39 -2.98 -7.97
CA SER A 394 -11.17 -1.93 -7.32
C SER A 394 -10.74 -1.77 -5.86
N GLY A 395 -10.76 -0.54 -5.37
CA GLY A 395 -10.48 -0.22 -3.97
C GLY A 395 -10.13 1.24 -3.68
N LEU A 396 -9.85 2.08 -4.67
CA LEU A 396 -9.59 3.52 -4.43
C LEU A 396 -10.83 4.30 -3.96
N SER A 397 -12.04 3.82 -4.27
CA SER A 397 -13.31 4.46 -3.89
C SER A 397 -13.78 4.16 -2.46
N ASP A 398 -13.15 3.19 -1.78
CA ASP A 398 -13.57 2.71 -0.47
C ASP A 398 -12.40 2.66 0.52
N LEU A 399 -12.72 2.47 1.80
CA LEU A 399 -11.72 2.08 2.78
C LEU A 399 -11.25 0.65 2.52
N SER A 400 -10.17 0.53 1.77
CA SER A 400 -9.52 -0.69 1.33
C SER A 400 -8.02 -0.63 1.61
N SER A 401 -7.33 -1.75 1.40
CA SER A 401 -5.88 -1.83 1.54
C SER A 401 -5.16 -0.83 0.61
N MET A 402 -5.66 -0.63 -0.62
CA MET A 402 -5.07 0.31 -1.58
C MET A 402 -5.16 1.76 -1.10
N THR A 403 -6.30 2.19 -0.57
CA THR A 403 -6.42 3.55 0.00
C THR A 403 -5.52 3.71 1.22
N VAL A 404 -5.43 2.70 2.08
CA VAL A 404 -4.47 2.72 3.21
C VAL A 404 -3.02 2.81 2.72
N HIS A 405 -2.61 2.06 1.70
CA HIS A 405 -1.25 2.15 1.14
C HIS A 405 -0.94 3.54 0.59
N LEU A 406 -1.88 4.15 -0.13
CA LEU A 406 -1.75 5.52 -0.63
C LEU A 406 -1.62 6.51 0.53
N LEU A 407 -2.51 6.44 1.51
CA LEU A 407 -2.52 7.35 2.65
C LEU A 407 -1.26 7.21 3.50
N VAL A 408 -0.79 5.98 3.73
CA VAL A 408 0.48 5.69 4.41
C VAL A 408 1.65 6.28 3.62
N ALA A 409 1.71 6.08 2.30
CA ALA A 409 2.77 6.63 1.46
C ALA A 409 2.82 8.17 1.55
N ALA A 410 1.67 8.83 1.42
CA ALA A 410 1.59 10.28 1.57
C ALA A 410 1.96 10.74 2.99
N ALA A 411 1.52 10.02 4.02
CA ALA A 411 1.74 10.35 5.42
C ALA A 411 3.22 10.25 5.82
N ILE A 412 3.91 9.15 5.48
CA ILE A 412 5.33 8.98 5.81
C ILE A 412 6.20 10.02 5.11
N CYS A 413 5.89 10.34 3.85
CA CYS A 413 6.67 11.29 3.06
C CYS A 413 6.47 12.73 3.53
N ASP A 414 5.25 13.11 3.92
CA ASP A 414 5.00 14.44 4.48
C ASP A 414 5.61 14.60 5.88
N ALA A 415 5.49 13.57 6.73
CA ALA A 415 6.12 13.56 8.05
C ALA A 415 7.65 13.69 7.97
N ASP A 416 8.28 13.02 7.01
CA ASP A 416 9.73 13.11 6.78
C ASP A 416 10.17 14.55 6.42
N ARG A 417 9.41 15.22 5.54
CA ARG A 417 9.65 16.62 5.19
C ARG A 417 9.52 17.56 6.38
N LEU A 418 8.50 17.35 7.21
CA LEU A 418 8.28 18.17 8.40
C LEU A 418 9.38 17.98 9.44
N ARG A 419 9.84 16.74 9.62
CA ARG A 419 10.96 16.40 10.51
C ARG A 419 12.24 17.11 10.07
N GLN A 420 12.56 17.09 8.78
CA GLN A 420 13.74 17.79 8.28
C GLN A 420 13.66 19.31 8.53
N ARG A 421 12.52 19.95 8.19
CA ARG A 421 12.32 21.39 8.42
C ARG A 421 12.45 21.78 9.90
N THR A 422 12.03 20.91 10.80
CA THR A 422 12.14 21.13 12.25
C THR A 422 13.59 21.05 12.71
N ASN A 423 14.37 20.11 12.16
CA ASN A 423 15.80 19.99 12.45
C ASN A 423 16.57 21.20 11.93
N GLU A 424 16.27 21.67 10.72
CA GLU A 424 16.89 22.87 10.12
C GLU A 424 16.67 24.10 11.00
N ARG A 425 15.43 24.39 11.42
CA ARG A 425 15.12 25.51 12.33
C ARG A 425 15.82 25.40 13.68
N THR A 426 15.92 24.18 14.22
CA THR A 426 16.61 23.94 15.49
C THR A 426 18.10 24.25 15.37
N ASN A 427 18.72 23.85 14.25
CA ASN A 427 20.12 24.14 13.96
C ASN A 427 20.35 25.64 13.76
N GLU A 428 19.50 26.33 12.98
CA GLU A 428 19.57 27.79 12.79
C GLU A 428 19.47 28.54 14.12
N THR A 429 18.56 28.13 15.01
CA THR A 429 18.41 28.74 16.34
C THR A 429 19.64 28.48 17.22
N ALA A 430 20.24 27.30 17.13
CA ALA A 430 21.46 26.97 17.86
C ALA A 430 22.65 27.79 17.37
N ASP A 431 22.78 27.98 16.06
CA ASP A 431 23.83 28.79 15.44
C ASP A 431 23.65 30.28 15.77
N GLN A 432 22.42 30.79 15.72
CA GLN A 432 22.11 32.16 16.13
C GLN A 432 22.47 32.41 17.61
N LYS A 433 22.15 31.46 18.51
CA LYS A 433 22.54 31.54 19.92
C LYS A 433 24.06 31.53 20.10
N ARG A 434 24.79 30.76 19.28
CA ARG A 434 26.27 30.74 19.29
C ARG A 434 26.83 32.07 18.82
N ASP A 435 26.27 32.68 17.77
CA ASP A 435 26.73 33.99 17.26
C ASP A 435 26.47 35.11 18.29
N ILE A 436 25.29 35.15 18.90
CA ILE A 436 24.97 36.13 19.95
C ILE A 436 25.93 36.00 21.14
N ARG A 437 26.29 34.77 21.55
CA ARG A 437 27.28 34.54 22.62
C ARG A 437 28.67 35.03 22.22
N ARG A 438 29.10 34.82 20.98
CA ARG A 438 30.37 35.33 20.45
C ARG A 438 30.39 36.86 20.43
N ARG A 439 29.32 37.51 19.96
CA ARG A 439 29.21 38.97 19.89
C ARG A 439 29.17 39.65 21.26
N ARG A 440 28.58 39.02 22.28
CA ARG A 440 28.50 39.57 23.65
C ARG A 440 29.80 39.46 24.44
N GLY A 441 30.90 38.99 23.82
CA GLY A 441 32.19 38.86 24.51
C GLY A 441 32.12 37.95 25.74
N TRP A 442 31.11 37.08 25.84
CA TRP A 442 31.02 36.12 26.92
C TRP A 442 32.25 35.23 26.80
N PRO A 443 33.21 35.28 27.75
CA PRO A 443 34.41 34.48 27.68
C PRO A 443 33.94 33.04 27.57
N GLY A 444 34.15 32.43 26.40
CA GLY A 444 33.82 31.04 26.21
C GLY A 444 34.55 30.30 27.29
N ARG A 445 33.83 29.70 28.24
CA ARG A 445 34.43 28.73 29.16
C ARG A 445 35.14 27.74 28.26
N SER A 446 36.45 27.88 28.19
CA SER A 446 37.32 27.01 27.43
C SER A 446 36.98 25.60 27.88
N ALA A 447 36.57 24.75 26.95
CA ALA A 447 36.17 23.36 27.16
C ALA A 447 37.29 22.47 27.78
N ALA A 448 38.38 23.07 28.24
CA ALA A 448 39.46 22.46 28.99
C ALA A 448 39.13 22.23 30.48
N ALA A 449 38.17 22.97 31.07
CA ALA A 449 37.90 22.88 32.52
C ALA A 449 36.96 21.73 32.95
N ASP A 450 36.23 21.10 32.01
CA ASP A 450 35.25 20.04 32.31
C ASP A 450 35.64 18.67 31.70
N ARG A 451 36.94 18.41 31.46
CA ARG A 451 37.36 17.01 31.29
C ARG A 451 37.29 16.35 32.66
N PRO A 452 36.38 15.39 32.91
CA PRO A 452 36.49 14.56 34.11
C PRO A 452 37.89 13.93 34.11
N PRO A 453 38.57 13.86 35.26
CA PRO A 453 39.88 13.24 35.34
C PRO A 453 39.77 11.84 34.72
N SER A 454 40.65 11.56 33.77
CA SER A 454 40.75 10.27 33.12
C SER A 454 40.76 9.19 34.19
N ARG A 455 39.89 8.19 34.06
CA ARG A 455 39.76 6.98 34.90
C ARG A 455 41.06 6.17 35.07
N ALA A 456 42.18 6.63 34.55
CA ALA A 456 43.49 6.00 34.60
C ALA A 456 44.35 6.37 35.83
N GLN A 457 43.87 7.23 36.75
CA GLN A 457 44.66 7.70 37.89
C GLN A 457 44.25 7.17 39.27
N TRP A 458 43.21 6.34 39.35
CA TRP A 458 42.81 5.67 40.59
C TRP A 458 43.05 4.17 40.42
N PHE A 459 43.83 3.57 41.34
CA PHE A 459 44.31 2.17 41.37
C PHE A 459 45.71 1.89 40.78
N ARG A 460 46.73 2.55 41.33
CA ARG A 460 48.02 1.91 41.67
C ARG A 460 48.32 2.18 43.13
N LEU A 461 48.06 1.20 43.99
CA LEU A 461 48.78 0.87 45.22
C LEU A 461 48.06 -0.34 45.85
N GLY A 462 48.75 -1.49 45.91
CA GLY A 462 48.28 -2.68 46.61
C GLY A 462 48.27 -3.97 45.79
N SER A 463 49.43 -4.60 45.63
CA SER A 463 49.58 -6.07 45.58
C SER A 463 50.16 -6.49 46.95
N PRO A 464 49.99 -7.72 47.49
CA PRO A 464 49.84 -9.00 46.77
C PRO A 464 48.80 -9.98 47.35
N SER A 465 48.31 -10.92 46.54
CA SER A 465 48.43 -12.37 46.80
C SER A 465 47.59 -13.22 45.83
N ARG A 466 48.32 -14.11 45.15
CA ARG A 466 48.00 -15.48 44.69
C ARG A 466 46.54 -15.84 44.37
N GLY A 467 46.33 -16.25 43.12
CA GLY A 467 45.15 -17.00 42.70
C GLY A 467 45.21 -17.36 41.21
N THR A 468 46.05 -18.33 40.87
CA THR A 468 45.98 -19.13 39.63
C THR A 468 44.55 -19.58 39.35
N TRP A 469 43.99 -19.30 38.16
CA TRP A 469 43.10 -20.24 37.44
C TRP A 469 43.06 -19.91 35.94
N LEU A 470 43.03 -20.99 35.17
CA LEU A 470 43.25 -21.13 33.74
C LEU A 470 42.13 -20.51 32.87
N SER A 471 42.50 -20.02 31.69
CA SER A 471 41.56 -19.75 30.58
C SER A 471 41.99 -20.55 29.35
N PRO A 472 41.10 -21.33 28.70
CA PRO A 472 41.41 -22.02 27.46
C PRO A 472 41.21 -21.11 26.24
N ARG A 473 42.26 -21.01 25.42
CA ARG A 473 42.20 -20.51 24.04
C ARG A 473 41.49 -21.55 23.17
N HIS A 474 40.38 -21.17 22.54
CA HIS A 474 39.89 -21.88 21.36
C HIS A 474 40.44 -21.23 20.10
N GLN A 475 41.21 -22.03 19.36
CA GLN A 475 41.78 -21.74 18.06
C GLN A 475 40.71 -21.90 16.97
N ASN A 476 40.77 -20.99 15.99
CA ASN A 476 40.12 -21.12 14.68
C ASN A 476 40.89 -22.14 13.83
N PRO A 477 40.22 -23.13 13.20
CA PRO A 477 40.82 -23.85 12.08
C PRO A 477 40.54 -23.12 10.76
N ARG A 478 41.62 -22.93 10.00
CA ARG A 478 41.63 -22.62 8.58
C ARG A 478 40.95 -23.77 7.82
N LEU A 479 40.11 -23.43 6.84
CA LEU A 479 39.61 -24.38 5.85
C LEU A 479 40.43 -24.22 4.58
N ASP A 480 41.05 -25.33 4.19
CA ASP A 480 41.83 -25.49 2.98
C ASP A 480 40.93 -25.52 1.74
N VAL A 481 41.49 -24.91 0.69
CA VAL A 481 40.95 -24.80 -0.66
C VAL A 481 41.15 -26.14 -1.38
N LEU A 482 40.05 -26.77 -1.81
CA LEU A 482 40.08 -27.93 -2.69
C LEU A 482 39.42 -27.62 -4.04
N GLY A 483 40.23 -27.74 -5.09
CA GLY A 483 39.89 -28.45 -6.32
C GLY A 483 38.81 -27.88 -7.24
N ALA A 484 39.23 -27.08 -8.22
CA ALA A 484 38.47 -26.83 -9.44
C ALA A 484 38.75 -27.94 -10.49
N PRO A 485 37.74 -28.55 -11.12
CA PRO A 485 37.94 -29.28 -12.37
C PRO A 485 37.78 -28.34 -13.57
N ARG A 486 38.79 -28.38 -14.46
CA ARG A 486 38.75 -27.84 -15.82
C ARG A 486 37.72 -28.61 -16.66
N PHE A 487 36.83 -27.89 -17.34
CA PHE A 487 36.14 -28.41 -18.52
C PHE A 487 36.48 -27.55 -19.73
N SER A 488 37.14 -28.17 -20.71
CA SER A 488 37.27 -27.68 -22.07
C SER A 488 36.08 -28.18 -22.91
N GLY A 489 35.58 -27.37 -23.83
CA GLY A 489 34.87 -27.91 -25.00
C GLY A 489 33.71 -27.09 -25.54
N MET A 490 33.97 -26.53 -26.73
CA MET A 490 33.05 -26.38 -27.86
C MET A 490 31.97 -25.27 -27.86
N GLY A 491 31.94 -24.56 -29.00
CA GLY A 491 30.67 -24.18 -29.64
C GLY A 491 30.47 -22.70 -29.93
N ALA A 492 31.25 -22.14 -30.86
CA ALA A 492 30.89 -20.89 -31.51
C ALA A 492 29.66 -21.12 -32.41
N GLY A 493 28.57 -20.40 -32.13
CA GLY A 493 27.35 -20.39 -32.93
C GLY A 493 26.68 -19.02 -32.84
N GLY A 494 27.10 -18.10 -33.71
CA GLY A 494 26.51 -16.78 -33.82
C GLY A 494 25.15 -16.84 -34.50
N VAL A 495 24.10 -16.41 -33.80
CA VAL A 495 22.79 -16.11 -34.39
C VAL A 495 22.50 -14.64 -34.12
N ARG A 496 22.62 -13.80 -35.16
CA ARG A 496 22.13 -12.43 -35.15
C ARG A 496 20.62 -12.46 -35.39
N VAL A 497 19.83 -12.13 -34.37
CA VAL A 497 18.41 -11.80 -34.54
C VAL A 497 18.28 -10.28 -34.48
N ALA A 498 18.09 -9.66 -35.63
CA ALA A 498 17.68 -8.27 -35.73
C ALA A 498 16.17 -8.20 -35.45
N VAL A 499 15.77 -7.54 -34.36
CA VAL A 499 14.37 -7.21 -34.08
C VAL A 499 14.19 -5.72 -34.31
N SER A 500 13.60 -5.35 -35.45
CA SER A 500 13.20 -3.98 -35.75
C SER A 500 11.91 -3.65 -34.99
N TRP A 501 11.96 -2.66 -34.10
CA TRP A 501 10.77 -2.05 -33.52
C TRP A 501 10.37 -0.84 -34.37
N GLY A 502 9.42 -1.05 -35.29
CA GLY A 502 8.75 0.03 -36.01
C GLY A 502 7.62 0.59 -35.15
N TRP A 503 7.84 1.76 -34.54
CA TRP A 503 6.77 2.62 -34.03
C TRP A 503 6.41 3.62 -35.14
N SER A 504 5.30 3.39 -35.84
CA SER A 504 4.71 4.41 -36.73
C SER A 504 3.61 5.16 -35.98
N SER A 505 3.96 6.36 -35.52
CA SER A 505 3.02 7.39 -35.11
C SER A 505 2.44 8.08 -36.35
N SER A 506 1.13 8.05 -36.52
CA SER A 506 0.43 9.04 -37.37
C SER A 506 -0.91 9.38 -36.74
N TRP A 507 -0.91 10.47 -35.97
CA TRP A 507 -2.08 11.30 -35.73
C TRP A 507 -2.25 12.19 -36.97
N SER A 508 -3.40 12.13 -37.64
CA SER A 508 -3.82 13.12 -38.63
C SER A 508 -5.20 13.64 -38.25
N LEU A 509 -5.23 14.92 -37.89
CA LEU A 509 -6.43 15.72 -37.70
C LEU A 509 -7.14 15.98 -39.04
N SER A 510 -8.46 16.02 -38.99
CA SER A 510 -9.42 16.28 -40.08
C SER A 510 -9.18 17.58 -40.85
N PRO A 511 -9.87 17.75 -42.00
CA PRO A 511 -11.05 18.63 -41.94
C PRO A 511 -12.22 18.14 -42.79
N GLY A 512 -13.40 18.70 -42.51
CA GLY A 512 -14.71 18.19 -42.90
C GLY A 512 -15.14 18.42 -44.35
N ARG A 513 -16.31 17.83 -44.66
CA ARG A 513 -17.29 18.28 -45.66
C ARG A 513 -18.56 17.42 -45.53
N SER A 514 -19.65 18.04 -45.11
CA SER A 514 -21.01 17.70 -45.55
C SER A 514 -21.30 18.58 -46.78
N PRO A 515 -22.12 18.17 -47.78
CA PRO A 515 -23.56 18.41 -47.65
C PRO A 515 -24.51 17.46 -48.45
N PHE A 516 -25.83 17.69 -48.27
CA PHE A 516 -27.02 17.20 -49.03
C PHE A 516 -27.39 15.70 -48.88
N VAL A 517 -28.50 15.34 -48.20
CA VAL A 517 -29.95 15.44 -48.55
C VAL A 517 -30.32 14.63 -49.80
N ALA A 518 -30.97 13.49 -49.59
CA ALA A 518 -31.98 12.94 -50.51
C ALA A 518 -33.00 12.11 -49.72
N ILE A 519 -34.19 12.67 -49.60
CA ILE A 519 -35.42 12.03 -49.13
C ILE A 519 -35.86 11.02 -50.19
N ARG A 520 -36.13 9.77 -49.80
CA ARG A 520 -36.99 8.88 -50.59
C ARG A 520 -37.95 8.13 -49.69
N ALA A 521 -39.17 8.64 -49.62
CA ALA A 521 -40.34 7.92 -49.17
C ALA A 521 -40.65 6.78 -50.15
N ARG A 522 -40.93 5.58 -49.63
CA ARG A 522 -41.84 4.65 -50.28
C ARG A 522 -42.76 4.02 -49.23
N SER A 523 -44.03 4.35 -49.40
CA SER A 523 -45.22 3.73 -48.87
C SER A 523 -45.33 2.26 -49.31
N GLY A 524 -45.93 1.43 -48.45
CA GLY A 524 -46.18 0.02 -48.73
C GLY A 524 -47.02 -0.65 -47.64
N THR A 525 -48.27 -0.23 -47.52
CA THR A 525 -49.48 -1.04 -47.25
C THR A 525 -49.39 -2.27 -46.34
N CYS A 526 -49.96 -2.11 -45.13
CA CYS A 526 -51.16 -2.81 -44.64
C CYS A 526 -51.35 -4.30 -44.99
N ARG A 527 -51.20 -5.18 -43.99
CA ARG A 527 -52.02 -6.40 -43.90
C ARG A 527 -52.43 -6.66 -42.45
N ARG A 528 -53.73 -6.45 -42.21
CA ARG A 528 -54.51 -6.90 -41.05
C ARG A 528 -54.69 -8.42 -41.14
N THR A 529 -54.44 -9.15 -40.06
CA THR A 529 -55.19 -10.36 -39.71
C THR A 529 -55.46 -10.39 -38.21
N ARG A 530 -56.72 -10.70 -37.89
CA ARG A 530 -57.41 -10.72 -36.61
C ARG A 530 -57.15 -12.01 -35.82
N SER A 531 -57.67 -12.01 -34.59
CA SER A 531 -57.99 -13.13 -33.66
C SER A 531 -56.81 -13.64 -32.82
N GLY A 532 -56.88 -13.78 -31.49
CA GLY A 532 -57.96 -13.61 -30.50
C GLY A 532 -57.35 -13.80 -29.08
N PRO A 533 -58.13 -13.68 -27.99
CA PRO A 533 -57.62 -13.55 -26.63
C PRO A 533 -57.68 -14.85 -25.79
N GLY A 534 -56.88 -14.89 -24.72
CA GLY A 534 -57.15 -15.66 -23.50
C GLY A 534 -56.28 -16.90 -23.25
N CYS A 535 -55.50 -16.90 -22.17
CA CYS A 535 -55.82 -17.61 -20.91
C CYS A 535 -54.59 -17.82 -20.01
N ARG A 536 -54.80 -17.49 -18.72
CA ARG A 536 -54.11 -17.89 -17.48
C ARG A 536 -52.64 -17.52 -17.26
#